data_AF-A0A959GX66-F1
#
_entry.id   AF-A0A959GX66-F1
#
_cell.length_a   1.000
_cell.length_b   1.000
_cell.length_c   1.000
_cell.angle_alpha   90.00
_cell.angle_beta   90.00
_cell.angle_gamma   90.00
#
_symmetry.space_group_name_H-M   'P 1'
#
loop_
_entity.id
_entity.type
_entity.pdbx_description
1 polymer ?
#
loop_
_entity_poly.entity_id
_entity_poly.type
_entity_poly.pdbx_seq_one_letter_code
_entity_poly.pdbx_strand_id
1 'polypeptide(L)' 'MSEVESFFKSAFSVDNVIFGFDGGDLKVLLIQRGAAPYKGKWALPGDLVYPNEDLDTAAERVLEQLTGL' A
#
# COMPACT_ATOMS: atom_id res chain seq x y z
N MET A 1 15.04 7.44 -16.80
CA MET A 1 15.75 6.69 -15.75
C MET A 1 15.09 7.09 -14.46
N SER A 2 14.22 6.24 -13.94
CA SER A 2 13.33 6.57 -12.82
C SER A 2 14.15 6.75 -11.55
N GLU A 3 13.79 7.71 -10.69
CA GLU A 3 14.38 7.87 -9.35
C GLU A 3 14.47 6.54 -8.58
N VAL A 4 13.56 5.62 -8.86
CA VAL A 4 13.56 4.24 -8.35
C VAL A 4 14.91 3.52 -8.55
N GLU A 5 15.59 3.68 -9.69
CA GLU A 5 16.87 3.00 -9.97
C GLU A 5 18.06 3.61 -9.21
N SER A 6 18.02 4.90 -8.85
CA SER A 6 19.14 5.52 -8.12
C SER A 6 19.05 5.31 -6.62
N PHE A 7 17.87 5.00 -6.08
CA PHE A 7 17.65 4.86 -4.64
C PHE A 7 17.65 3.41 -4.13
N PHE A 8 17.26 2.43 -4.94
CA PHE A 8 17.02 1.06 -4.46
C PHE A 8 17.82 -0.01 -5.23
N LYS A 9 18.86 -0.57 -4.59
CA LYS A 9 19.45 -1.86 -5.01
C LYS A 9 18.44 -3.01 -4.86
N SER A 10 17.52 -2.88 -3.91
CA SER A 10 16.33 -3.70 -3.68
C SER A 10 15.22 -2.79 -3.20
N ALA A 11 13.99 -2.95 -3.68
CA ALA A 11 12.84 -2.19 -3.21
C ALA A 11 12.05 -3.02 -2.19
N PHE A 12 11.62 -2.39 -1.10
CA PHE A 12 10.72 -2.97 -0.11
C PHE A 12 9.35 -2.33 -0.23
N SER A 13 8.29 -3.13 -0.08
CA SER A 13 6.92 -2.64 -0.05
C SER A 13 6.21 -3.12 1.21
N VAL A 14 5.16 -2.39 1.57
CA VAL A 14 4.20 -2.79 2.60
C VAL A 14 2.81 -2.84 1.98
N ASP A 15 2.00 -3.82 2.40
CA ASP A 15 0.61 -3.99 2.02
C ASP A 15 -0.24 -4.21 3.27
N ASN A 16 -1.21 -3.32 3.50
CA ASN A 16 -2.08 -3.35 4.67
C ASN A 16 -3.27 -4.30 4.46
N VAL A 17 -3.51 -5.21 5.40
CA VAL A 17 -4.73 -6.05 5.42
C VAL A 17 -5.67 -5.53 6.50
N ILE A 18 -6.61 -4.67 6.10
CA ILE A 18 -7.56 -4.06 7.02
C ILE A 18 -8.86 -4.85 7.04
N PHE A 19 -9.15 -5.44 8.19
CA PHE A 19 -10.41 -6.12 8.44
C PHE A 19 -11.47 -5.14 8.94
N GLY A 20 -12.68 -5.24 8.38
CA GLY A 20 -13.86 -4.53 8.86
C GLY A 20 -14.96 -5.52 9.22
N PHE A 21 -15.71 -5.25 10.29
CA PHE A 21 -16.83 -6.08 10.71
C PHE A 21 -18.01 -5.19 11.12
N ASP A 22 -19.17 -5.40 10.48
CA ASP A 22 -20.40 -4.64 10.70
C ASP A 22 -21.51 -5.47 11.36
N GLY A 23 -21.15 -6.61 11.98
CA GLY A 23 -22.08 -7.54 12.61
C GLY A 23 -22.63 -8.63 11.68
N GLY A 24 -22.34 -8.56 10.37
CA GLY A 24 -22.65 -9.61 9.41
C GLY A 24 -21.42 -10.46 9.08
N ASP A 25 -20.80 -10.16 7.94
CA ASP A 25 -19.61 -10.86 7.47
C ASP A 25 -18.33 -10.08 7.79
N LEU A 26 -17.23 -10.80 7.98
CA LEU A 26 -15.90 -10.21 8.01
C LEU A 26 -15.51 -9.74 6.61
N LYS A 27 -15.12 -8.47 6.48
CA LYS A 27 -14.76 -7.82 5.21
C LYS A 27 -13.28 -7.43 5.22
N VAL A 28 -12.70 -7.30 4.03
CA VAL A 28 -11.32 -6.79 3.84
C VAL A 28 -11.38 -5.57 2.92
N LEU A 29 -10.68 -4.51 3.30
CA LEU A 29 -10.55 -3.29 2.50
C LEU A 29 -9.64 -3.53 1.29
N LEU A 30 -10.14 -3.19 0.10
CA LEU A 30 -9.38 -3.23 -1.15
C LEU A 30 -9.43 -1.87 -1.84
N ILE A 31 -8.38 -1.58 -2.61
CA ILE A 31 -8.30 -0.42 -3.51
C ILE A 31 -8.21 -0.85 -4.96
N GLN A 32 -8.57 0.02 -5.90
CA GLN A 32 -8.29 -0.18 -7.31
C GLN A 32 -6.97 0.48 -7.69
N ARG A 33 -6.05 -0.28 -8.29
CA ARG A 33 -4.75 0.24 -8.70
C ARG A 33 -4.89 1.33 -9.77
N GLY A 34 -4.36 2.53 -9.49
CA GLY A 34 -4.35 3.65 -10.44
C GLY A 34 -3.22 3.60 -11.48
N ALA A 35 -2.15 2.85 -11.21
CA ALA A 35 -0.92 2.80 -12.01
C ALA A 35 -0.61 1.39 -12.55
N ALA A 36 0.21 1.34 -13.60
CA ALA A 36 0.77 0.09 -14.11
C ALA A 36 1.92 -0.41 -13.22
N PRO A 37 2.21 -1.73 -13.19
CA PRO A 37 1.42 -2.81 -13.78
C PRO A 37 0.09 -3.05 -13.04
N TYR A 38 -0.83 -3.76 -13.70
CA TYR A 38 -2.14 -4.17 -13.14
C TYR A 38 -3.13 -3.02 -12.83
N LYS A 39 -3.03 -1.92 -13.58
CA LYS A 39 -4.00 -0.81 -13.49
C LYS A 39 -5.44 -1.35 -13.60
N GLY A 40 -6.33 -0.86 -12.73
CA GLY A 40 -7.75 -1.23 -12.67
C GLY A 40 -8.04 -2.57 -11.99
N LYS A 41 -7.02 -3.30 -11.52
CA LYS A 41 -7.23 -4.50 -10.68
C LYS A 41 -7.39 -4.10 -9.21
N TRP A 42 -8.17 -4.89 -8.47
CA TRP A 42 -8.26 -4.80 -7.02
C TRP A 42 -6.98 -5.31 -6.37
N ALA A 43 -6.55 -4.63 -5.30
CA ALA A 43 -5.37 -4.97 -4.52
C ALA A 43 -5.55 -4.52 -3.06
N LEU A 44 -4.66 -4.99 -2.18
CA LEU A 44 -4.51 -4.41 -0.85
C LEU A 44 -3.99 -2.97 -0.96
N PRO A 45 -4.30 -2.08 0.00
CA PRO A 45 -3.63 -0.79 0.13
C PRO A 45 -2.14 -1.00 0.40
N GLY A 46 -1.30 -0.66 -0.58
CA GLY A 46 0.14 -0.91 -0.50
C GLY A 46 0.96 0.04 -1.35
N ASP A 47 2.19 0.29 -0.91
CA ASP A 47 3.17 1.12 -1.62
C ASP A 47 4.61 0.76 -1.20
N LEU A 48 5.58 1.39 -1.86
CA LEU A 48 7.00 1.29 -1.49
C LEU A 48 7.29 1.97 -0.15
N VAL A 49 8.23 1.36 0.58
CA VAL A 49 8.85 1.95 1.78
C VAL A 49 9.90 2.96 1.34
N TYR A 50 9.85 4.17 1.89
CA TYR A 50 10.82 5.23 1.59
C TYR A 50 12.13 5.04 2.37
N PRO A 51 13.27 5.59 1.87
CA PRO A 51 14.56 5.40 2.52
C PRO A 51 14.68 5.97 3.94
N ASN A 52 13.76 6.86 4.34
CA ASN A 52 13.80 7.63 5.58
C ASN A 52 12.68 7.28 6.57
N GLU A 53 12.01 6.14 6.39
CA GLU A 53 10.95 5.65 7.29
C GLU A 53 11.19 4.17 7.64
N ASP A 54 10.62 3.73 8.77
CA ASP A 54 10.55 2.31 9.11
C ASP A 54 9.26 1.66 8.57
N LEU A 55 9.12 0.35 8.77
CA LEU A 55 8.00 -0.42 8.21
C LEU A 55 6.64 0.00 8.79
N ASP A 56 6.59 0.31 10.08
CA ASP A 56 5.35 0.69 10.76
C ASP A 56 4.91 2.08 10.29
N THR A 57 5.84 3.03 10.21
CA THR A 57 5.60 4.38 9.66
C THR A 57 5.14 4.30 8.20
N ALA A 58 5.77 3.44 7.39
CA ALA A 58 5.35 3.23 6.01
C ALA A 58 3.93 2.65 5.92
N ALA A 59 3.60 1.67 6.77
CA ALA A 59 2.28 1.06 6.79
C ALA A 59 1.18 2.08 7.14
N GLU A 60 1.40 2.91 8.17
CA GLU A 60 0.50 4.00 8.57
C GLU A 60 0.31 5.03 7.46
N ARG A 61 1.42 5.54 6.90
CA ARG A 61 1.40 6.52 5.80
C ARG A 61 0.63 6.00 4.59
N VAL A 62 0.88 4.76 4.19
CA VAL A 62 0.25 4.16 3.01
C VAL A 62 -1.25 3.96 3.24
N LEU A 63 -1.65 3.55 4.44
CA LEU A 63 -3.06 3.44 4.79
C LEU A 63 -3.77 4.80 4.71
N GLU A 64 -3.20 5.83 5.33
CA GLU A 64 -3.77 7.18 5.34
C GLU A 64 -3.88 7.75 3.91
N GLN A 65 -2.81 7.65 3.12
CA GLN A 65 -2.78 8.23 1.77
C GLN A 65 -3.74 7.56 0.79
N LEU A 66 -3.96 6.25 0.91
CA LEU A 66 -4.77 5.48 -0.04
C LEU A 66 -6.24 5.36 0.39
N THR A 67 -6.53 5.42 1.69
CA THR A 67 -7.87 5.16 2.20
C THR A 67 -8.41 6.25 3.13
N GLY A 68 -7.57 7.17 3.59
CA GLY A 68 -7.93 8.21 4.57
C GLY A 68 -8.15 7.69 5.99
N LEU A 69 -7.63 6.49 6.29
CA LEU A 69 -7.71 5.84 7.60
C LEU A 69 -6.41 6.01 8.39
#